data_AF-A0A523ZZP7-F1
#
_entry.id   AF-A0A523ZZP7-F1
#
_cell.length_a   1.000
_cell.length_b   1.000
_cell.length_c   1.000
_cell.angle_alpha   90.00
_cell.angle_beta   90.00
_cell.angle_gamma   90.00
#
_symmetry.space_group_name_H-M   'P 1'
#
loop_
_entity.id
_entity.type
_entity.pdbx_description
1 polymer ?
#
loop_
_entity_poly.entity_id
_entity_poly.type
_entity_poly.pdbx_seq_one_letter_code
_entity_poly.pdbx_strand_id
1 'polypeptide(L)'
;MGKLDLRKELKQYYKAKKKPEVIDVPPGKFLTIVGRGEPGGEAYAAALQALYGLSYTLKFKCKAEGRDFTVMALEGLWWWDDPGAFDLESAPPRQEWNWKSMIRQPDFVTQEMVDE
;
A
#
# COMPACT_ATOMS: atom_id res chain seq x y z
N MET A 1 11.37 19.72 -15.46
CA MET A 1 11.59 18.69 -14.43
C MET A 1 10.31 17.84 -14.37
N GLY A 2 10.42 16.52 -14.58
CA GLY A 2 9.25 15.65 -14.76
C GLY A 2 8.67 15.17 -13.43
N LYS A 3 7.37 14.87 -13.42
CA LYS A 3 6.71 14.19 -12.30
C LYS A 3 6.80 12.68 -12.51
N LEU A 4 7.45 11.97 -11.59
CA LEU A 4 7.52 10.51 -11.60
C LEU A 4 6.13 9.90 -11.42
N ASP A 5 5.79 8.91 -12.25
CA ASP A 5 4.55 8.16 -12.13
C ASP A 5 4.85 6.66 -12.24
N LEU A 6 5.06 6.03 -11.08
CA LEU A 6 5.39 4.61 -11.00
C LEU A 6 4.28 3.73 -11.59
N ARG A 7 3.02 4.18 -11.70
CA ARG A 7 1.97 3.39 -12.40
C ARG A 7 2.28 3.22 -13.89
N LYS A 8 2.99 4.18 -14.50
CA LYS A 8 3.40 4.08 -15.91
C LYS A 8 4.60 3.15 -16.08
N GLU A 9 5.57 3.22 -15.17
CA GLU A 9 6.76 2.37 -15.20
C GLU A 9 6.44 0.91 -14.85
N LEU A 10 5.55 0.70 -13.89
CA LEU A 10 5.12 -0.60 -13.38
C LEU A 10 3.79 -1.05 -13.97
N LYS A 11 3.42 -0.54 -15.15
CA LYS A 11 2.09 -0.70 -15.76
C LYS A 11 1.58 -2.14 -15.79
N GLN A 12 2.47 -3.11 -16.02
CA GLN A 12 2.13 -4.53 -16.04
C GLN A 12 1.58 -5.06 -14.70
N TYR A 13 1.96 -4.45 -13.58
CA TYR A 13 1.50 -4.82 -12.23
C TYR A 13 0.25 -4.05 -11.79
N TYR A 14 -0.04 -2.91 -12.43
CA TYR A 14 -1.17 -2.04 -12.08
C TYR A 14 -2.29 -2.05 -13.13
N LYS A 15 -2.22 -2.95 -14.11
CA LYS A 15 -3.25 -3.13 -15.14
C LYS A 15 -3.53 -4.61 -15.38
N ALA A 16 -4.57 -5.12 -14.71
CA ALA A 16 -5.04 -6.48 -14.91
C ALA A 16 -5.63 -6.69 -16.31
N LYS A 17 -5.39 -7.89 -16.88
CA LYS A 17 -6.08 -8.39 -18.07
C LYS A 17 -7.31 -9.20 -17.66
N LYS A 18 -8.21 -9.44 -18.60
CA LYS A 18 -9.41 -10.29 -18.38
C LYS A 18 -9.07 -11.77 -18.14
N LYS A 19 -7.90 -12.21 -18.61
CA LYS A 19 -7.41 -13.57 -18.42
C LYS A 19 -6.38 -13.57 -17.29
N PRO A 20 -6.49 -14.48 -16.29
CA PRO A 20 -5.45 -14.67 -15.28
C PRO A 20 -4.11 -14.99 -15.94
N GLU A 21 -3.04 -14.45 -15.37
CA GLU A 21 -1.66 -14.70 -15.82
C GLU A 21 -0.73 -14.81 -14.62
N VAL A 22 0.28 -15.66 -14.73
CA VAL A 22 1.39 -15.73 -13.77
C VAL A 22 2.34 -14.57 -14.05
N ILE A 23 2.73 -13.85 -13.00
CA ILE A 23 3.63 -12.70 -13.08
C ILE A 23 4.68 -12.78 -11.99
N ASP A 24 5.89 -12.29 -12.29
CA ASP A 24 6.94 -12.08 -11.30
C ASP A 24 6.92 -10.62 -10.83
N VAL A 25 6.56 -10.42 -9.56
CA VAL A 25 6.48 -9.10 -8.95
C VAL A 25 7.83 -8.77 -8.29
N PRO A 26 8.54 -7.71 -8.73
CA PRO A 26 9.83 -7.35 -8.17
C PRO A 26 9.66 -6.74 -6.77
N PRO A 27 10.70 -6.77 -5.93
CA PRO A 27 10.74 -6.04 -4.68
C PRO A 27 10.38 -4.55 -4.89
N GLY A 28 9.84 -3.93 -3.84
CA GLY A 28 9.52 -2.51 -3.83
C GLY A 28 9.55 -1.94 -2.42
N LYS A 29 9.72 -0.62 -2.31
CA LYS A 29 9.60 0.10 -1.05
C LYS A 29 8.15 0.53 -0.83
N PHE A 30 7.67 0.35 0.39
CA PHE A 30 6.31 0.70 0.77
C PHE A 30 6.31 1.35 2.14
N LEU A 31 5.49 2.39 2.31
CA LEU A 31 4.98 2.72 3.62
C LEU A 31 3.91 1.71 3.97
N THR A 32 3.92 1.17 5.19
CA THR A 32 2.97 0.13 5.57
C THR A 32 2.52 0.27 7.02
N ILE A 33 1.26 -0.06 7.28
CA ILE A 33 0.71 -0.23 8.63
C ILE A 33 0.06 -1.61 8.70
N VAL A 34 0.37 -2.36 9.76
CA VAL A 34 -0.28 -3.63 10.08
C VAL A 34 -1.30 -3.38 11.19
N GLY A 35 -2.47 -4.00 11.08
CA GLY A 35 -3.49 -3.92 12.09
C GLY A 35 -4.46 -5.09 12.02
N ARG A 36 -5.47 -5.02 12.87
CA ARG A 36 -6.55 -6.00 12.97
C ARG A 36 -7.88 -5.26 13.08
N GLY A 37 -8.95 -5.88 12.59
CA GLY A 37 -10.30 -5.35 12.69
C GLY A 37 -10.98 -5.22 11.33
N GLU A 38 -12.23 -4.81 11.39
CA GLU A 38 -13.08 -4.71 10.21
C GLU A 38 -12.51 -3.72 9.18
N PRO A 39 -12.48 -4.10 7.89
CA PRO A 39 -12.29 -3.15 6.81
C PRO A 39 -13.34 -2.03 6.89
N GLY A 40 -12.92 -0.82 7.24
CA GLY A 40 -13.82 0.33 7.44
C GLY A 40 -14.11 0.69 8.90
N GLY A 41 -13.63 -0.11 9.86
CA GLY A 41 -13.64 0.26 11.28
C GLY A 41 -12.66 1.39 11.60
N GLU A 42 -12.75 1.95 12.80
CA GLU A 42 -11.96 3.10 13.24
C GLU A 42 -10.45 2.87 13.14
N ALA A 43 -9.97 1.68 13.52
CA ALA A 43 -8.55 1.32 13.45
C ALA A 43 -8.02 1.35 12.00
N TYR A 44 -8.82 0.83 11.06
CA TYR A 44 -8.46 0.84 9.64
C TYR A 44 -8.49 2.27 9.07
N ALA A 45 -9.51 3.05 9.41
CA ALA A 45 -9.61 4.45 8.99
C ALA A 45 -8.44 5.30 9.49
N ALA A 46 -8.07 5.16 10.77
CA ALA A 46 -6.92 5.84 11.36
C ALA A 46 -5.60 5.43 10.67
N ALA A 47 -5.42 4.14 10.36
CA ALA A 47 -4.26 3.67 9.62
C ALA A 47 -4.19 4.29 8.22
N LEU A 48 -5.30 4.36 7.48
CA LEU A 48 -5.32 5.01 6.16
C LEU A 48 -5.02 6.50 6.25
N GLN A 49 -5.57 7.20 7.24
CA GLN A 49 -5.29 8.62 7.47
C GLN A 49 -3.79 8.86 7.71
N ALA A 50 -3.17 8.07 8.60
CA ALA A 50 -1.73 8.16 8.87
C ALA A 50 -0.89 7.85 7.62
N LEU A 51 -1.24 6.78 6.89
CA LEU A 51 -0.50 6.31 5.73
C LEU A 51 -0.53 7.32 4.57
N TYR A 52 -1.70 7.90 4.29
CA TYR A 52 -1.82 8.97 3.30
C TYR A 52 -1.18 10.27 3.77
N GLY A 53 -1.33 10.63 5.05
CA GLY A 53 -0.69 11.79 5.64
C GLY A 53 0.82 11.78 5.40
N LEU A 54 1.49 10.70 5.80
CA LEU A 54 2.93 10.54 5.58
C LEU A 54 3.29 10.49 4.09
N SER A 55 2.53 9.77 3.26
CA SER A 55 2.78 9.69 1.81
C SER A 55 2.78 11.06 1.14
N TYR A 56 1.82 11.93 1.50
CA TYR A 56 1.73 13.28 0.95
C TYR A 56 2.80 14.21 1.52
N THR A 57 3.14 14.10 2.81
CA THR A 57 4.25 14.84 3.42
C THR A 57 5.55 14.57 2.67
N LEU A 58 5.91 13.29 2.47
CA LEU A 58 7.10 12.89 1.71
C LEU A 58 7.06 13.40 0.27
N LYS A 59 5.91 13.28 -0.39
CA LYS A 59 5.71 13.82 -1.74
C LYS A 59 6.04 15.31 -1.82
N PHE A 60 5.51 16.11 -0.90
CA PHE A 60 5.72 17.56 -0.94
C PHE A 60 7.14 17.95 -0.58
N LYS A 61 7.77 17.26 0.37
CA LYS A 61 9.21 17.41 0.69
C LYS A 61 10.08 17.11 -0.53
N CYS A 62 9.90 15.94 -1.15
CA CYS A 62 10.64 15.56 -2.35
C CYS A 62 10.41 16.54 -3.52
N LYS A 63 9.17 17.01 -3.68
CA LYS A 63 8.83 18.00 -4.71
C LYS A 63 9.56 19.33 -4.52
N ALA A 64 9.72 19.80 -3.28
CA ALA A 64 10.49 21.01 -2.97
C ALA A 64 11.98 20.86 -3.37
N GLU A 65 12.51 19.64 -3.31
CA GLU A 65 13.86 19.28 -3.76
C GLU A 65 13.93 18.87 -5.25
N GLY A 66 12.85 19.08 -6.01
CA GLY A 66 12.79 18.81 -7.45
C GLY A 66 12.49 17.38 -7.86
N ARG A 67 12.16 16.49 -6.92
CA ARG A 67 11.85 15.06 -7.12
C ARG A 67 10.34 14.79 -6.96
N ASP A 68 9.49 15.44 -7.76
CA ASP A 68 8.03 15.25 -7.68
C ASP A 68 7.62 13.84 -8.15
N PHE A 69 6.66 13.22 -7.45
CA PHE A 69 6.12 11.90 -7.81
C PHE A 69 4.61 11.79 -7.55
N THR A 70 3.92 10.87 -8.21
CA THR A 70 2.50 10.57 -7.96
C THR A 70 2.36 9.56 -6.84
N VAL A 71 1.52 9.85 -5.82
CA VAL A 71 1.18 8.85 -4.78
C VAL A 71 0.50 7.64 -5.43
N MET A 72 1.01 6.46 -5.11
CA MET A 72 0.54 5.19 -5.66
C MET A 72 -0.83 4.78 -5.11
N ALA A 73 -1.43 3.76 -5.71
CA ALA A 73 -2.71 3.25 -5.21
C ALA A 73 -2.49 2.61 -3.83
N LEU A 74 -3.54 2.63 -3.00
CA LEU A 74 -3.56 1.83 -1.79
C LEU A 74 -3.59 0.36 -2.17
N GLU A 75 -2.70 -0.41 -1.57
CA GLU A 75 -2.65 -1.87 -1.65
C GLU A 75 -2.94 -2.44 -0.26
N GLY A 76 -3.55 -3.62 -0.18
CA GLY A 76 -3.96 -4.24 1.08
C GLY A 76 -3.76 -5.75 1.04
N LEU A 77 -3.04 -6.27 2.02
CA LEU A 77 -2.96 -7.71 2.29
C LEU A 77 -3.94 -8.05 3.42
N TRP A 78 -4.62 -9.18 3.31
CA TRP A 78 -5.67 -9.61 4.24
C TRP A 78 -5.46 -11.07 4.60
N TRP A 79 -5.59 -11.40 5.87
CA TRP A 79 -5.52 -12.78 6.37
C TRP A 79 -6.25 -12.89 7.71
N TRP A 80 -6.39 -14.10 8.22
CA TRP A 80 -6.92 -14.39 9.54
C TRP A 80 -6.07 -15.49 10.19
N ASP A 81 -6.24 -15.72 11.49
CA ASP A 81 -5.34 -16.60 12.25
C ASP A 81 -5.64 -18.09 12.02
N ASP A 82 -6.91 -18.43 11.74
CA ASP A 82 -7.33 -19.81 11.51
C ASP A 82 -6.88 -20.31 10.12
N PRO A 83 -5.92 -21.25 10.03
CA PRO A 83 -5.50 -21.79 8.74
C PRO A 83 -6.56 -22.68 8.07
N GLY A 84 -7.61 -23.08 8.79
CA GLY A 84 -8.72 -23.89 8.27
C GLY A 84 -9.74 -23.08 7.48
N ALA A 85 -9.84 -21.78 7.75
CA ALA A 85 -10.58 -20.86 6.90
C ALA A 85 -9.67 -20.46 5.72
N PHE A 86 -10.11 -20.69 4.49
CA PHE A 86 -9.30 -20.42 3.29
C PHE A 86 -10.02 -19.57 2.24
N ASP A 87 -11.29 -19.26 2.48
CA ASP A 87 -12.12 -18.44 1.62
C ASP A 87 -13.01 -17.50 2.45
N LEU A 88 -13.79 -16.67 1.76
CA LEU A 88 -14.67 -15.70 2.42
C LEU A 88 -15.90 -16.35 3.06
N GLU A 89 -16.26 -17.59 2.70
CA GLU A 89 -17.41 -18.31 3.28
C GLU A 89 -17.06 -18.88 4.66
N SER A 90 -15.82 -19.31 4.83
CA SER A 90 -15.24 -19.82 6.08
C SER A 90 -14.56 -18.74 6.93
N ALA A 91 -14.45 -17.50 6.42
CA ALA A 91 -13.75 -16.41 7.12
C ALA A 91 -14.39 -16.09 8.49
N PRO A 92 -13.57 -15.77 9.51
CA PRO A 92 -14.09 -15.33 10.79
C PRO A 92 -14.78 -13.97 10.68
N PRO A 93 -15.47 -13.52 11.74
CA PRO A 93 -16.01 -12.16 11.81
C PRO A 93 -14.97 -11.11 11.40
N ARG A 94 -15.40 -10.07 10.67
CA ARG A 94 -14.50 -9.05 10.12
C ARG A 94 -13.61 -8.36 11.16
N GLN A 95 -14.07 -8.32 12.41
CA GLN A 95 -13.32 -7.78 13.55
C GLN A 95 -12.06 -8.59 13.88
N GLU A 96 -11.98 -9.83 13.40
CA GLU A 96 -10.84 -10.72 13.58
C GLU A 96 -9.87 -10.74 12.38
N TRP A 97 -10.20 -10.01 11.31
CA TRP A 97 -9.34 -9.95 10.14
C TRP A 97 -8.07 -9.18 10.46
N ASN A 98 -6.93 -9.75 10.09
CA ASN A 98 -5.65 -9.07 10.08
C ASN A 98 -5.43 -8.44 8.70
N TRP A 99 -4.79 -7.27 8.69
CA TRP A 99 -4.51 -6.55 7.45
C TRP A 99 -3.18 -5.82 7.50
N LYS A 100 -2.62 -5.61 6.31
CA LYS A 100 -1.47 -4.74 6.06
C LYS A 100 -1.80 -3.80 4.92
N SER A 101 -1.97 -2.52 5.23
CA SER A 101 -2.20 -1.46 4.24
C SER A 101 -0.87 -0.88 3.78
N MET A 102 -0.74 -0.62 2.48
CA MET A 102 0.54 -0.33 1.85
C MET A 102 0.41 0.75 0.77
N ILE A 103 1.36 1.68 0.69
CA ILE A 103 1.50 2.61 -0.43
C ILE A 103 2.95 2.57 -0.93
N ARG A 104 3.14 2.15 -2.18
CA ARG A 104 4.46 2.06 -2.82
C ARG A 104 5.12 3.43 -2.93
N GLN A 105 6.40 3.50 -2.58
CA GLN A 105 7.22 4.71 -2.66
C GLN A 105 8.28 4.59 -3.76
N PRO A 106 8.74 5.71 -4.35
CA PRO A 106 9.93 5.73 -5.19
C PRO A 106 11.18 5.28 -4.44
N ASP A 107 12.18 4.74 -5.16
CA ASP A 107 13.41 4.23 -4.57
C ASP A 107 14.25 5.30 -3.86
N PHE A 108 14.10 6.56 -4.26
CA PHE A 108 14.79 7.69 -3.61
C PHE A 108 14.20 8.09 -2.26
N VAL A 109 13.04 7.56 -1.86
CA VAL A 109 12.50 7.71 -0.51
C VAL A 109 13.27 6.75 0.41
N THR A 110 13.90 7.31 1.44
CA THR A 110 14.72 6.58 2.41
C THR A 110 14.03 6.50 3.77
N GLN A 111 14.54 5.63 4.64
CA GLN A 111 14.06 5.52 6.03
C GLN A 111 14.31 6.82 6.80
N GLU A 112 15.45 7.47 6.59
CA GLU A 112 15.77 8.77 7.20
C GLU A 112 14.71 9.83 6.89
N MET A 113 14.22 9.89 5.64
CA MET A 113 13.16 10.83 5.27
C MET A 113 11.83 10.56 5.97
N VAL A 114 11.59 9.32 6.41
CA VAL A 114 10.39 8.87 7.11
C VAL A 114 10.48 9.16 8.61
N ASP A 115 11.69 9.07 9.18
CA ASP A 115 11.93 9.22 10.62
C ASP A 115 12.08 10.70 11.07
N GLU A 116 12.19 11.64 10.12
CA GLU A 116 12.17 13.10 10.35
C GLU A 116 10.76 13.64 10.67
#